data_AF-A0A1L9SZ43-F1
#
_entry.id   AF-A0A1L9SZ43-F1
#
_cell.length_a   1.000
_cell.length_b   1.000
_cell.length_c   1.000
_cell.angle_alpha   90.00
_cell.angle_beta   90.00
_cell.angle_gamma   90.00
#
_symmetry.space_group_name_H-M   'P 1'
#
loop_
_entity.id
_entity.type
_entity.pdbx_description
1 polymer ?
#
loop_
_entity_poly.entity_id
_entity_poly.type
_entity_poly.pdbx_seq_one_letter_code
_entity_poly.pdbx_strand_id
1 'polypeptide(L)'
;MSRAFSTAAQKLKSLSWSNRGTTQDVAWVKHYAENAVDLVPQLLDKVDSGTVQGDPHPTLKNNDPLHGSITLGNGESRVTSAHVYPDGTVVFSKATYGRVKVPRDPEAPEGSGPVQ
;
A
#
# COMPACT_ATOMS: atom_id res chain seq x y z
N MET A 1 -27.63 15.56 -23.09
CA MET A 1 -27.71 14.48 -22.09
C MET A 1 -26.38 14.42 -21.35
N SER A 2 -26.23 15.15 -20.24
CA SER A 2 -24.98 15.16 -19.47
C SER A 2 -25.13 14.19 -18.29
N ARG A 3 -24.31 13.14 -18.25
CA ARG A 3 -24.26 12.21 -17.11
C ARG A 3 -23.23 12.76 -16.13
N ALA A 4 -23.67 13.26 -14.98
CA ALA A 4 -22.78 13.58 -13.88
C ALA A 4 -22.33 12.26 -13.23
N PHE A 5 -21.05 11.92 -13.36
CA PHE A 5 -20.44 10.88 -12.53
C PHE A 5 -20.20 11.48 -11.15
N SER A 6 -21.06 11.15 -10.18
CA SER A 6 -20.75 11.43 -8.78
C SER A 6 -19.71 10.44 -8.33
N THR A 7 -18.44 10.84 -8.33
CA THR A 7 -17.39 10.11 -7.62
C THR A 7 -17.70 10.30 -6.14
N ALA A 8 -18.37 9.33 -5.51
CA ALA A 8 -18.44 9.30 -4.06
C ALA A 8 -16.99 9.25 -3.56
N ALA A 9 -16.52 10.32 -2.93
CA ALA A 9 -15.25 10.30 -2.23
C ALA A 9 -15.37 9.26 -1.12
N GLN A 10 -14.86 8.05 -1.37
CA GLN A 10 -14.70 7.07 -0.31
C GLN A 10 -13.84 7.73 0.76
N LYS A 11 -14.34 7.79 1.99
CA LYS A 11 -13.56 8.24 3.13
C LYS A 11 -12.43 7.22 3.29
N LEU A 12 -11.28 7.52 2.70
CA LEU A 12 -10.10 6.68 2.77
C LEU A 12 -9.81 6.38 4.23
N LYS A 13 -9.53 5.11 4.53
CA LYS A 13 -9.17 4.73 5.88
C LYS A 13 -7.85 5.38 6.24
N SER A 14 -7.89 6.37 7.13
CA SER A 14 -6.68 6.96 7.69
C SER A 14 -6.12 6.02 8.76
N LEU A 15 -5.08 5.28 8.40
CA LEU A 15 -4.40 4.37 9.31
C LEU A 15 -3.45 5.15 10.21
N SER A 16 -3.26 4.67 11.44
CA SER A 16 -2.23 5.23 12.31
C SER A 16 -0.85 4.75 11.85
N TRP A 17 -0.08 5.65 11.24
CA TRP A 17 1.20 5.32 10.61
C TRP A 17 2.41 5.58 11.50
N SER A 18 3.37 4.67 11.42
CA SER A 18 4.74 4.84 11.95
C SER A 18 5.78 4.50 10.89
N ASN A 19 6.99 5.02 11.07
CA ASN A 19 8.14 4.72 10.22
C ASN A 19 9.20 4.02 11.07
N ARG A 20 9.73 2.89 10.61
CA ARG A 20 10.79 2.16 11.31
C ARG A 20 12.05 2.12 10.46
N GLY A 21 13.02 2.98 10.77
CA GLY A 21 14.27 3.08 10.03
C GLY A 21 14.13 3.67 8.63
N THR A 22 13.04 4.40 8.36
CA THR A 22 12.81 5.14 7.12
C THR A 22 13.40 6.54 7.25
N THR A 23 14.21 6.94 6.27
CA THR A 23 14.84 8.26 6.14
C THR A 23 14.33 9.05 4.93
N GLN A 24 13.66 8.38 3.99
CA GLN A 24 13.07 8.98 2.79
C GLN A 24 11.60 9.39 2.99
N ASP A 25 11.09 10.25 2.12
CA ASP A 25 9.66 10.49 2.03
C ASP A 25 8.95 9.25 1.45
N VAL A 26 7.95 8.78 2.19
CA VAL A 26 7.19 7.56 1.93
C VAL A 26 5.68 7.80 1.98
N ALA A 27 5.24 9.05 1.79
CA ALA A 27 3.82 9.39 1.70
C ALA A 27 3.08 8.51 0.67
N TRP A 28 3.67 8.30 -0.51
CA TRP A 28 3.13 7.45 -1.57
C TRP A 28 2.91 6.00 -1.12
N VAL A 29 3.81 5.44 -0.30
CA VAL A 29 3.69 4.06 0.23
C VAL A 29 2.45 3.94 1.11
N LYS A 30 2.26 4.93 2.00
CA LYS A 30 1.15 4.96 2.96
C LYS A 30 -0.18 5.14 2.23
N HIS A 31 -0.23 6.10 1.29
CA HIS A 31 -1.43 6.38 0.52
C HIS A 31 -1.87 5.17 -0.33
N TYR A 32 -0.95 4.49 -1.02
CA TYR A 32 -1.28 3.25 -1.73
C TYR A 32 -1.76 2.13 -0.81
N ALA A 33 -1.14 1.99 0.37
CA ALA A 33 -1.53 0.97 1.33
C ALA A 33 -2.96 1.19 1.87
N GLU A 34 -3.32 2.42 2.19
CA GLU A 34 -4.68 2.78 2.64
C GLU A 34 -5.72 2.47 1.56
N ASN A 35 -5.47 2.93 0.32
CA ASN A 35 -6.34 2.62 -0.82
C ASN A 35 -6.46 1.09 -1.03
N ALA A 36 -5.36 0.35 -0.91
CA ALA A 36 -5.38 -1.10 -1.08
C ALA A 36 -6.15 -1.81 0.04
N VAL A 37 -6.06 -1.34 1.28
CA VAL A 37 -6.86 -1.85 2.41
C VAL A 37 -8.36 -1.62 2.15
N ASP A 38 -8.73 -0.45 1.62
CA ASP A 38 -10.13 -0.12 1.31
C ASP A 38 -10.74 -1.01 0.22
N LEU A 39 -9.91 -1.53 -0.68
CA LEU A 39 -10.33 -2.44 -1.76
C LEU A 39 -10.34 -3.92 -1.36
N VAL A 40 -9.88 -4.27 -0.15
CA VAL A 40 -9.88 -5.66 0.34
C VAL A 40 -10.86 -5.77 1.52
N PRO A 41 -12.10 -6.24 1.29
CA PRO A 41 -13.14 -6.27 2.33
C PRO A 41 -12.74 -7.01 3.61
N GLN A 42 -11.88 -8.02 3.50
CA GLN A 42 -11.38 -8.80 4.63
C GLN A 42 -10.45 -8.01 5.57
N LEU A 43 -9.93 -6.86 5.13
CA LEU A 43 -9.01 -6.00 5.88
C LEU A 43 -9.69 -4.78 6.50
N LEU A 44 -10.83 -4.35 5.96
CA LEU A 44 -11.53 -3.11 6.33
C LEU A 44 -11.71 -2.94 7.83
N ASP A 45 -12.19 -3.96 8.53
CA ASP A 45 -12.42 -3.89 9.99
C ASP A 45 -11.26 -4.46 10.81
N LYS A 46 -10.23 -4.98 10.15
CA LYS A 46 -9.12 -5.67 10.81
C LYS A 46 -7.87 -4.82 10.92
N VAL A 47 -7.65 -3.86 10.03
CA VAL A 47 -6.42 -3.06 10.00
C VAL A 47 -6.71 -1.63 10.45
N ASP A 48 -6.06 -1.14 11.50
CA ASP A 48 -6.18 0.24 12.00
C ASP A 48 -4.86 1.03 11.99
N SER A 49 -3.75 0.34 11.71
CA SER A 49 -2.41 0.88 11.83
C SER A 49 -1.49 0.28 10.78
N GLY A 50 -0.42 1.01 10.49
CA GLY A 50 0.60 0.61 9.55
C GLY A 50 1.99 1.08 9.96
N THR A 51 3.01 0.31 9.59
CA THR A 51 4.41 0.68 9.76
C THR A 51 5.17 0.46 8.46
N VAL A 52 5.80 1.52 7.96
CA VAL A 52 6.77 1.43 6.86
C VAL A 52 8.09 0.88 7.42
N GLN A 53 8.64 -0.14 6.78
CA GLN A 53 9.83 -0.87 7.22
C GLN A 53 11.03 -0.47 6.35
N GLY A 54 11.89 0.38 6.89
CA GLY A 54 13.06 0.91 6.19
C GLY A 54 12.70 1.85 5.04
N ASP A 55 13.71 2.16 4.25
CA ASP A 55 13.54 2.91 3.00
C ASP A 55 13.09 1.98 1.86
N PRO A 56 12.29 2.49 0.89
CA PRO A 56 11.99 1.76 -0.33
C PRO A 56 13.27 1.37 -1.08
N HIS A 57 13.35 0.11 -1.51
CA HIS A 57 14.52 -0.42 -2.22
C HIS A 57 14.13 -1.56 -3.17
N PRO A 58 14.94 -1.85 -4.20
CA PRO A 58 14.79 -3.07 -5.00
C PRO A 58 15.39 -4.28 -4.27
N THR A 59 14.85 -5.47 -4.51
CA THR A 59 15.48 -6.74 -4.09
C THR A 59 16.02 -7.47 -5.32
N LEU A 60 17.30 -7.21 -5.64
CA LEU A 60 17.96 -7.71 -6.86
C LEU A 60 17.96 -9.23 -6.98
N LYS A 61 18.08 -9.95 -5.86
CA LYS A 61 18.15 -11.43 -5.84
C LYS A 61 16.94 -12.09 -6.51
N ASN A 62 15.77 -11.45 -6.43
CA ASN A 62 14.51 -11.98 -6.94
C ASN A 62 13.97 -11.18 -8.13
N ASN A 63 14.78 -10.26 -8.69
CA ASN A 63 14.33 -9.26 -9.67
C ASN A 63 13.07 -8.50 -9.19
N ASP A 64 12.96 -8.26 -7.88
CA ASP A 64 11.84 -7.50 -7.31
C ASP A 64 12.18 -6.01 -7.42
N PRO A 65 11.43 -5.21 -8.21
CA PRO A 65 11.75 -3.81 -8.44
C PRO A 65 11.60 -2.98 -7.17
N LEU A 66 11.87 -1.68 -7.27
CA LEU A 66 11.70 -0.73 -6.17
C LEU A 66 10.34 -0.91 -5.48
N HIS A 67 10.34 -1.14 -4.17
CA HIS A 67 9.12 -1.24 -3.38
C HIS A 67 9.33 -0.73 -1.95
N GLY A 68 8.27 -0.20 -1.36
CA GLY A 68 8.16 0.01 0.07
C GLY A 68 7.67 -1.27 0.75
N SER A 69 8.30 -1.66 1.86
CA SER A 69 7.83 -2.76 2.71
C SER A 69 6.98 -2.22 3.85
N ILE A 70 5.80 -2.81 4.07
CA ILE A 70 4.91 -2.41 5.18
C ILE A 70 4.46 -3.60 6.03
N THR A 71 4.17 -3.30 7.29
CA THR A 71 3.37 -4.16 8.17
C THR A 71 2.06 -3.45 8.48
N LEU A 72 0.95 -4.19 8.47
CA LEU A 72 -0.38 -3.71 8.81
C LEU A 72 -0.86 -4.40 10.09
N GLY A 73 -1.46 -3.63 10.99
CA GLY A 73 -1.79 -4.07 12.35
C GLY A 73 -3.20 -3.68 12.82
N ASN A 74 -3.55 -4.21 13.99
CA ASN A 74 -4.70 -3.86 14.81
C ASN A 74 -4.20 -3.64 16.24
N GLY A 75 -4.08 -2.39 16.67
CA GLY A 75 -3.35 -2.05 17.89
C GLY A 75 -1.94 -2.66 17.89
N GLU A 76 -1.64 -3.52 18.87
CA GLU A 76 -0.33 -4.19 19.01
C GLU A 76 -0.19 -5.46 18.14
N SER A 77 -1.28 -5.95 17.54
CA SER A 77 -1.29 -7.21 16.80
C SER A 77 -1.02 -7.02 15.32
N ARG A 78 -0.09 -7.81 14.76
CA ARG A 78 0.15 -7.84 13.31
C ARG A 78 -0.96 -8.60 12.58
N VAL A 79 -1.53 -7.97 11.55
CA VAL A 79 -2.54 -8.58 10.66
C VAL A 79 -1.89 -9.16 9.41
N THR A 80 -1.09 -8.37 8.70
CA THR A 80 -0.40 -8.80 7.46
C THR A 80 0.80 -7.91 7.16
N SER A 81 1.49 -8.19 6.07
CA SER A 81 2.48 -7.31 5.45
C SER A 81 2.21 -7.19 3.95
N ALA A 82 2.83 -6.19 3.31
CA ALA A 82 2.76 -6.04 1.86
C ALA A 82 4.03 -5.38 1.31
N HIS A 83 4.27 -5.62 0.02
CA HIS A 83 5.14 -4.78 -0.82
C HIS A 83 4.27 -3.80 -1.59
N VAL A 84 4.67 -2.54 -1.57
CA VAL A 84 3.98 -1.42 -2.22
C VAL A 84 4.89 -0.86 -3.30
N TYR A 85 4.43 -0.87 -4.54
CA TYR A 85 5.24 -0.54 -5.72
C TYR A 85 4.87 0.84 -6.26
N PRO A 86 5.84 1.58 -6.85
CA PRO A 86 5.59 2.94 -7.34
C PRO A 86 4.49 3.04 -8.40
N ASP A 87 4.27 1.96 -9.14
CA ASP A 87 3.22 1.88 -10.15
C ASP A 87 1.79 1.76 -9.56
N GLY A 88 1.64 1.71 -8.23
CA GLY A 88 0.35 1.52 -7.56
C GLY A 88 -0.03 0.05 -7.36
N THR A 89 0.86 -0.90 -7.63
CA THR A 89 0.65 -2.29 -7.23
C THR A 89 0.90 -2.43 -5.73
N VAL A 90 0.01 -3.12 -5.02
CA VAL A 90 0.23 -3.59 -3.64
C VAL A 90 0.10 -5.11 -3.62
N VAL A 91 1.14 -5.81 -3.18
CA VAL A 91 1.16 -7.27 -3.06
C VAL A 91 1.17 -7.64 -1.59
N PHE A 92 0.07 -8.21 -1.09
CA PHE A 92 0.00 -8.67 0.29
C PHE A 92 0.73 -10.01 0.44
N SER A 93 1.44 -10.18 1.56
CA SER A 93 2.15 -11.42 1.85
C SER A 93 1.22 -12.61 2.09
N LYS A 94 -0.01 -12.34 2.53
CA LYS A 94 -1.05 -13.37 2.69
C LYS A 94 -1.82 -13.51 1.39
N ALA A 95 -1.71 -14.67 0.76
CA ALA A 95 -2.34 -14.97 -0.54
C ALA A 95 -3.86 -14.69 -0.58
N THR A 96 -4.57 -14.84 0.55
CA THR A 96 -6.01 -14.57 0.62
C THR A 96 -6.39 -13.10 0.37
N TYR A 97 -5.47 -12.15 0.57
CA TYR A 97 -5.67 -10.73 0.24
C TYR A 97 -5.17 -10.38 -1.16
N GLY A 98 -4.31 -11.23 -1.74
CA GLY A 98 -3.88 -11.14 -3.13
C GLY A 98 -3.06 -9.90 -3.48
N ARG A 99 -3.15 -9.54 -4.77
CA ARG A 99 -2.50 -8.36 -5.37
C ARG A 99 -3.59 -7.36 -5.72
N VAL A 100 -3.41 -6.12 -5.31
CA VAL A 100 -4.32 -5.00 -5.59
C VAL A 100 -3.60 -4.00 -6.48
N LYS A 101 -4.33 -3.42 -7.44
CA LYS A 101 -3.87 -2.31 -8.25
C LYS A 101 -4.69 -1.08 -7.90
N VAL A 102 -4.02 -0.02 -7.46
CA VAL A 102 -4.65 1.27 -7.18
C VAL A 102 -4.25 2.29 -8.27
N PRO A 103 -5.03 3.36 -8.46
CA PRO A 103 -4.63 4.47 -9.31
C PRO A 103 -3.27 5.03 -8.88
N ARG A 104 -2.45 5.42 -9.87
CA ARG A 104 -1.11 5.94 -9.60
C ARG A 104 -1.19 7.27 -8.86
N ASP A 105 -0.40 7.38 -7.80
CA ASP A 105 -0.14 8.59 -7.04
C ASP A 105 0.90 9.42 -7.81
N PRO A 106 0.61 10.70 -8.11
CA PRO A 106 1.54 11.57 -8.83
C PRO A 106 2.84 11.83 -8.06
N GLU A 107 2.86 11.65 -6.74
CA GLU A 107 4.05 11.82 -5.89
C GLU A 107 4.88 10.54 -5.76
N ALA A 108 4.38 9.40 -6.26
CA ALA A 108 5.16 8.17 -6.31
C ALA A 108 6.33 8.31 -7.30
N PRO A 109 7.53 7.80 -6.96
CA PRO A 109 8.66 7.83 -7.87
C PRO A 109 8.37 7.04 -9.16
N GLU A 110 9.17 7.24 -10.20
CA GLU A 110 9.09 6.37 -11.36
C GLU A 110 9.50 4.94 -11.00
N GLY A 111 8.74 3.96 -11.50
CA GLY A 111 8.99 2.56 -11.23
C GLY A 111 7.89 1.65 -11.76
N SER A 112 8.19 0.36 -11.82
CA SER A 112 7.28 -0.70 -12.23
C SER A 112 6.88 -1.58 -11.06
N GLY A 113 5.72 -2.24 -11.19
CA GLY A 113 5.34 -3.32 -10.28
C GLY A 113 6.13 -4.61 -10.56
N PRO A 114 5.96 -5.64 -9.71
CA PRO A 114 6.64 -6.91 -9.89
C PRO A 114 6.10 -7.61 -11.13
N VAL A 115 7.00 -8.29 -11.83
CA VAL A 115 6.71 -9.11 -13.02
C VAL A 115 5.62 -10.13 -12.66
N GLN A 116 4.65 -10.35 -13.56
CA GLN A 116 3.57 -11.31 -13.35
C GLN A 116 4.02 -12.75 -13.54
#